data_AF-A0A3N6G3N3-F1
#
_entry.id   AF-A0A3N6G3N3-F1
#
_cell.length_a   1.000
_cell.length_b   1.000
_cell.length_c   1.000
_cell.angle_alpha   90.00
_cell.angle_beta   90.00
_cell.angle_gamma   90.00
#
_symmetry.space_group_name_H-M   'P 1'
#
loop_
_entity.id
_entity.type
_entity.pdbx_description
1 polymer ?
#
loop_
_entity_poly.entity_id
_entity_poly.type
_entity_poly.pdbx_seq_one_letter_code
_entity_poly.pdbx_strand_id
1 'polypeptide(L)'
;MKFTHKIATGAVALMSAAALSGATAPAVAVSQPKAPRSAAPEATETTVQLAAAACPSKWKKAGGVPRKWSTAKDTQCSIFGRPGYKAVYEWSAVRGTPCIKVLGFDSKGRDKWHNAGCGKKGAIKVPWGNVAANKIIKIKGASLLEWR
;
A
#
# COMPACT_ATOMS: atom_id res chain seq x y z
N MET A 1 2.74 34.71 -29.80
CA MET A 1 3.97 34.01 -30.22
C MET A 1 3.75 32.51 -30.07
N LYS A 2 3.83 31.76 -31.17
CA LYS A 2 3.64 30.30 -31.22
C LYS A 2 5.01 29.65 -30.99
N PHE A 3 5.14 28.81 -29.98
CA PHE A 3 6.28 27.90 -29.85
C PHE A 3 5.79 26.48 -29.59
N THR A 4 5.91 25.69 -30.64
CA THR A 4 5.67 24.25 -30.74
C THR A 4 6.90 23.52 -30.18
N HIS A 5 6.73 22.60 -29.24
CA HIS A 5 7.79 21.66 -28.86
C HIS A 5 7.36 20.21 -29.08
N LYS A 6 8.24 19.51 -29.79
CA LYS A 6 8.08 18.24 -30.49
C LYS A 6 8.23 17.05 -29.54
N ILE A 7 7.54 15.96 -29.88
CA ILE A 7 7.65 14.62 -29.28
C ILE A 7 8.93 13.95 -29.82
N ALA A 8 9.69 13.27 -28.95
CA ALA A 8 10.71 12.29 -29.31
C ALA A 8 10.51 11.07 -28.38
N THR A 9 10.08 9.90 -28.88
CA THR A 9 10.91 8.76 -29.33
C THR A 9 11.88 8.33 -28.22
N GLY A 10 11.70 7.24 -27.46
CA GLY A 10 11.33 5.89 -27.87
C GLY A 10 12.61 5.05 -28.01
N ALA A 11 12.79 4.07 -27.11
CA ALA A 11 13.72 2.91 -27.12
C ALA A 11 14.65 2.84 -25.89
N VAL A 12 14.40 1.86 -25.01
CA VAL A 12 15.46 1.21 -24.22
C VAL A 12 15.26 -0.29 -24.37
N ALA A 13 16.34 -0.95 -24.79
CA ALA A 13 16.40 -2.30 -25.32
C ALA A 13 16.26 -3.41 -24.25
N LEU A 14 15.73 -4.53 -24.71
CA LEU A 14 15.82 -5.88 -24.15
C LEU A 14 17.27 -6.33 -24.00
N MET A 15 17.59 -7.09 -22.94
CA MET A 15 18.51 -8.26 -22.85
C MET A 15 18.40 -8.82 -21.42
N SER A 16 18.50 -10.10 -21.08
CA SER A 16 18.48 -11.39 -21.78
C SER A 16 18.30 -12.47 -20.68
N ALA A 17 17.75 -13.61 -21.07
CA ALA A 17 17.53 -14.79 -20.22
C ALA A 17 18.84 -15.53 -19.88
N ALA A 18 18.89 -16.17 -18.71
CA ALA A 18 19.75 -17.31 -18.47
C ALA A 18 18.85 -18.50 -18.05
N ALA A 19 18.68 -19.42 -18.99
CA ALA A 19 18.13 -20.74 -18.76
C ALA A 19 19.24 -21.63 -18.17
N LEU A 20 18.92 -22.39 -17.12
CA LEU A 20 19.65 -23.60 -16.77
C LEU A 20 18.71 -24.79 -16.97
N SER A 21 18.89 -25.44 -18.12
CA SER A 21 18.28 -26.71 -18.46
C SER A 21 19.14 -27.86 -17.94
N GLY A 22 18.48 -28.85 -17.34
CA GLY A 22 18.66 -30.25 -17.69
C GLY A 22 19.82 -31.02 -17.07
N ALA A 23 19.48 -31.98 -16.22
CA ALA A 23 20.12 -33.29 -16.23
C ALA A 23 19.02 -34.37 -16.09
N THR A 24 18.88 -35.19 -17.11
CA THR A 24 17.95 -36.33 -17.18
C THR A 24 18.72 -37.64 -17.31
N ALA A 25 18.17 -38.66 -16.63
CA ALA A 25 18.19 -40.12 -16.91
C ALA A 25 19.35 -40.97 -16.33
N PRO A 26 19.18 -42.32 -16.14
CA PRO A 26 17.97 -43.17 -16.08
C PRO A 26 17.91 -44.14 -14.86
N ALA A 27 16.83 -44.94 -14.80
CA ALA A 27 16.47 -45.97 -13.81
C ALA A 27 17.28 -47.28 -13.89
N VAL A 28 17.47 -48.01 -12.77
CA VAL A 28 17.26 -49.48 -12.59
C VAL A 28 17.12 -49.80 -11.10
N ALA A 29 16.16 -50.69 -10.77
CA ALA A 29 15.75 -51.13 -9.44
C ALA A 29 16.71 -52.14 -8.76
N VAL A 30 16.84 -52.05 -7.44
CA VAL A 30 17.06 -53.22 -6.56
C VAL A 30 16.23 -53.05 -5.29
N SER A 31 15.36 -54.03 -5.08
CA SER A 31 14.45 -54.18 -3.94
C SER A 31 15.20 -54.23 -2.61
N GLN A 32 14.88 -53.32 -1.68
CA GLN A 32 15.26 -53.45 -0.27
C GLN A 32 14.07 -53.90 0.60
N PRO A 33 14.35 -54.65 1.69
CA PRO A 33 13.34 -55.41 2.41
C PRO A 33 12.44 -54.54 3.30
N LYS A 34 11.20 -55.02 3.41
CA LYS A 34 10.10 -54.57 4.26
C LYS A 34 10.46 -54.64 5.76
N ALA A 35 10.45 -53.50 6.46
CA ALA A 35 9.93 -53.24 7.83
C ALA A 35 10.53 -51.94 8.44
N PRO A 36 9.90 -51.26 9.43
CA PRO A 36 8.49 -51.21 9.81
C PRO A 36 7.89 -49.80 9.59
N ARG A 37 6.56 -49.73 9.66
CA ARG A 37 5.74 -48.51 9.58
C ARG A 37 6.08 -47.56 10.74
N SER A 38 7.00 -46.63 10.51
CA SER A 38 7.19 -45.47 11.38
C SER A 38 6.14 -44.43 11.01
N ALA A 39 5.32 -44.03 11.98
CA ALA A 39 4.26 -43.06 11.80
C ALA A 39 4.80 -41.80 11.12
N ALA A 40 4.17 -41.41 10.02
CA ALA A 40 4.42 -40.11 9.43
C ALA A 40 4.17 -39.05 10.50
N PRO A 41 5.10 -38.11 10.76
CA PRO A 41 4.72 -36.90 11.46
C PRO A 41 3.65 -36.24 10.59
N GLU A 42 2.44 -36.15 11.12
CA GLU A 42 1.43 -35.25 10.57
C GLU A 42 2.13 -33.90 10.40
N ALA A 43 2.22 -33.46 9.14
CA ALA A 43 2.59 -32.10 8.83
C ALA A 43 1.47 -31.24 9.40
N THR A 44 1.64 -30.83 10.66
CA THR A 44 0.84 -29.78 11.26
C THR A 44 1.17 -28.55 10.45
N GLU A 45 0.36 -28.29 9.42
CA GLU A 45 0.28 -27.00 8.74
C GLU A 45 -0.10 -25.98 9.80
N THR A 46 0.95 -25.50 10.49
CA THR A 46 0.89 -24.36 11.37
C THR A 46 0.64 -23.20 10.44
N THR A 47 -0.65 -22.98 10.14
CA THR A 47 -1.10 -21.77 9.47
C THR A 47 -0.76 -20.65 10.44
N VAL A 48 0.41 -20.04 10.23
CA VAL A 48 0.81 -18.84 10.93
C VAL A 48 -0.19 -17.78 10.50
N GLN A 49 -1.28 -17.64 11.25
CA GLN A 49 -2.10 -16.44 11.21
C GLN A 49 -1.21 -15.33 11.73
N LEU A 50 -0.46 -14.71 10.81
CA LEU A 50 0.13 -13.41 11.03
C LEU A 50 -1.05 -12.49 11.31
N ALA A 51 -1.35 -12.27 12.59
CA ALA A 51 -2.27 -11.23 13.00
C ALA A 51 -1.72 -9.94 12.38
N ALA A 52 -2.43 -9.40 11.38
CA ALA A 52 -2.03 -8.15 10.77
C ALA A 52 -1.92 -7.13 11.90
N ALA A 53 -0.70 -6.69 12.20
CA ALA A 53 -0.47 -5.68 13.22
C ALA A 53 -1.31 -4.47 12.84
N ALA A 54 -2.42 -4.28 13.55
CA ALA A 54 -3.35 -3.21 13.25
C ALA A 54 -2.61 -1.90 13.49
N CYS A 55 -2.65 -1.00 12.49
CA CYS A 55 -2.15 0.35 12.69
C CYS A 55 -2.73 0.92 13.98
N PRO A 56 -1.92 1.47 14.90
CA PRO A 56 -2.46 2.10 16.09
C PRO A 56 -3.47 3.15 15.64
N SER A 57 -4.71 2.99 16.09
CA SER A 57 -5.85 3.86 15.76
C SER A 57 -5.80 5.22 16.45
N LYS A 58 -4.59 5.63 16.86
CA LYS A 58 -4.29 6.90 17.52
C LYS A 58 -4.45 8.05 16.54
N TRP A 59 -5.03 9.12 17.04
CA TRP A 59 -5.12 10.38 16.33
C TRP A 59 -3.72 11.01 16.19
N LYS A 60 -3.38 11.41 14.98
CA LYS A 60 -2.11 12.06 14.62
C LYS A 60 -2.33 13.56 14.45
N LYS A 61 -1.45 14.37 15.04
CA LYS A 61 -1.52 15.84 14.90
C LYS A 61 -0.98 16.26 13.52
N ALA A 62 -1.62 17.23 12.90
CA ALA A 62 -1.14 17.84 11.66
C ALA A 62 -1.55 19.31 11.57
N GLY A 63 -0.84 20.07 10.74
CA GLY A 63 -1.07 21.49 10.57
C GLY A 63 -0.99 21.94 9.11
N GLY A 64 -1.85 22.89 8.76
CA GLY A 64 -1.83 23.58 7.48
C GLY A 64 -1.22 24.97 7.62
N VAL A 65 -0.40 25.37 6.64
CA VAL A 65 0.04 26.77 6.50
C VAL A 65 -1.00 27.61 5.74
N PRO A 66 -1.11 28.93 6.03
CA PRO A 66 -1.97 29.82 5.28
C PRO A 66 -1.62 29.82 3.78
N ARG A 67 -2.64 29.87 2.91
CA ARG A 67 -2.53 30.01 1.45
C ARG A 67 -1.81 28.87 0.70
N LYS A 68 -1.32 27.82 1.36
CA LYS A 68 -0.62 26.68 0.73
C LYS A 68 -1.20 25.33 1.19
N TRP A 69 -0.86 24.27 0.46
CA TRP A 69 -1.14 22.90 0.87
C TRP A 69 0.06 22.36 1.66
N SER A 70 -0.17 21.96 2.91
CA SER A 70 0.76 21.18 3.72
C SER A 70 0.48 19.70 3.54
N THR A 71 1.51 18.86 3.50
CA THR A 71 1.35 17.40 3.45
C THR A 71 1.69 16.80 4.81
N ALA A 72 0.83 15.94 5.33
CA ALA A 72 1.08 15.14 6.53
C ALA A 72 0.98 13.66 6.16
N LYS A 73 1.99 12.88 6.58
CA LYS A 73 2.12 11.45 6.31
C LYS A 73 2.14 10.70 7.63
N ASP A 74 1.48 9.55 7.66
CA ASP A 74 1.64 8.59 8.75
C ASP A 74 3.02 7.94 8.62
N THR A 75 3.94 8.22 9.55
CA THR A 75 5.29 7.62 9.53
C THR A 75 5.36 6.34 10.34
N GLN A 76 4.34 6.07 11.16
CA GLN A 76 4.35 5.00 12.14
C GLN A 76 3.56 3.78 11.67
N CYS A 77 2.69 3.95 10.66
CA CYS A 77 1.98 2.82 10.10
C CYS A 77 1.77 2.85 8.59
N SER A 78 2.19 1.76 7.96
CA SER A 78 1.84 1.41 6.59
C SER A 78 0.65 0.45 6.58
N ILE A 79 -0.31 0.73 5.71
CA ILE A 79 -1.44 -0.13 5.44
C ILE A 79 -1.06 -1.06 4.30
N PHE A 80 -1.12 -2.36 4.57
CA PHE A 80 -1.08 -3.40 3.54
C PHE A 80 -2.52 -3.71 3.13
N GLY A 81 -2.94 -3.17 1.98
CA GLY A 81 -4.29 -3.39 1.49
C GLY A 81 -4.46 -4.74 0.77
N ARG A 82 -5.70 -5.03 0.39
CA ARG A 82 -6.09 -6.19 -0.43
C ARG A 82 -6.95 -5.71 -1.61
N PRO A 83 -7.15 -6.52 -2.66
CA PRO A 83 -8.06 -6.14 -3.76
C PRO A 83 -9.43 -5.67 -3.23
N GLY A 84 -9.89 -4.50 -3.70
CA GLY A 84 -11.15 -3.88 -3.24
C GLY A 84 -11.09 -3.17 -1.88
N TYR A 85 -9.96 -3.19 -1.17
CA TYR A 85 -9.81 -2.51 0.12
C TYR A 85 -9.96 -0.99 -0.02
N LYS A 86 -10.62 -0.38 0.96
CA LYS A 86 -10.82 1.07 1.06
C LYS A 86 -10.23 1.57 2.37
N ALA A 87 -9.38 2.58 2.29
CA ALA A 87 -8.84 3.25 3.47
C ALA A 87 -9.86 4.29 3.96
N VAL A 88 -10.13 4.25 5.26
CA VAL A 88 -10.92 5.27 5.96
C VAL A 88 -9.98 6.35 6.44
N TYR A 89 -10.29 7.61 6.15
CA TYR A 89 -9.63 8.77 6.73
C TYR A 89 -10.63 9.53 7.58
N GLU A 90 -10.21 9.96 8.76
CA GLU A 90 -11.01 10.80 9.64
C GLU A 90 -10.18 11.97 10.14
N TRP A 91 -10.79 13.13 10.34
CA TRP A 91 -10.12 14.30 10.88
C TRP A 91 -11.03 15.13 11.79
N SER A 92 -10.40 15.85 12.72
CA SER A 92 -11.02 16.85 13.59
C SER A 92 -10.07 18.03 13.79
N ALA A 93 -10.49 19.22 13.39
CA ALA A 93 -9.77 20.46 13.56
C ALA A 93 -9.84 20.93 15.02
N VAL A 94 -8.66 21.13 15.60
CA VAL A 94 -8.48 21.77 16.89
C VAL A 94 -8.56 23.29 16.73
N ARG A 95 -8.03 23.84 15.64
CA ARG A 95 -8.11 25.26 15.30
C ARG A 95 -8.27 25.48 13.79
N GLY A 96 -9.02 26.51 13.42
CA GLY A 96 -9.29 26.88 12.03
C GLY A 96 -10.27 25.95 11.33
N THR A 97 -10.43 26.16 10.01
CA THR A 97 -11.29 25.34 9.14
C THR A 97 -10.44 24.80 7.99
N PRO A 98 -9.84 23.61 8.13
CA PRO A 98 -8.99 23.03 7.09
C PRO A 98 -9.81 22.58 5.88
N CYS A 99 -9.21 22.69 4.69
CA CYS A 99 -9.62 21.93 3.52
C CYS A 99 -8.69 20.75 3.33
N ILE A 100 -9.22 19.54 3.16
CA ILE A 100 -8.43 18.31 3.15
C ILE A 100 -8.53 17.58 1.80
N LYS A 101 -7.39 17.07 1.34
CA LYS A 101 -7.31 16.00 0.35
C LYS A 101 -6.63 14.80 0.97
N VAL A 102 -7.06 13.60 0.62
CA VAL A 102 -6.47 12.37 1.12
C VAL A 102 -5.92 11.56 -0.05
N LEU A 103 -4.86 10.80 0.20
CA LEU A 103 -4.29 9.90 -0.79
C LEU A 103 -5.05 8.58 -0.79
N GLY A 104 -5.48 8.15 -1.97
CA GLY A 104 -5.91 6.79 -2.26
C GLY A 104 -5.14 6.25 -3.46
N PHE A 105 -5.48 5.05 -3.90
CA PHE A 105 -4.88 4.39 -5.05
C PHE A 105 -5.95 3.93 -6.03
N ASP A 106 -5.66 4.06 -7.33
CA ASP A 106 -6.54 3.51 -8.36
C ASP A 106 -6.42 1.98 -8.48
N SER A 107 -7.19 1.38 -9.39
CA SER A 107 -7.17 -0.08 -9.61
C SER A 107 -5.82 -0.61 -10.10
N LYS A 108 -4.93 0.26 -10.57
CA LYS A 108 -3.56 -0.06 -11.00
C LYS A 108 -2.53 0.24 -9.89
N GLY A 109 -2.97 0.62 -8.69
CA GLY A 109 -2.11 0.96 -7.57
C GLY A 109 -1.43 2.34 -7.69
N ARG A 110 -1.93 3.24 -8.55
CA ARG A 110 -1.34 4.58 -8.74
C ARG A 110 -1.95 5.59 -7.79
N ASP A 111 -1.11 6.49 -7.27
CA ASP A 111 -1.51 7.59 -6.39
C ASP A 111 -2.64 8.45 -6.98
N LYS A 112 -3.70 8.62 -6.20
CA LYS A 112 -4.82 9.50 -6.53
C LYS A 112 -5.23 10.34 -5.33
N TRP A 113 -5.26 11.66 -5.53
CA TRP A 113 -5.72 12.60 -4.51
C TRP A 113 -7.25 12.75 -4.59
N HIS A 114 -7.92 12.47 -3.48
CA HIS A 114 -9.36 12.61 -3.32
C HIS A 114 -9.68 13.84 -2.47
N ASN A 115 -10.64 14.65 -2.91
CA ASN A 115 -11.11 15.79 -2.13
C ASN A 115 -11.98 15.27 -0.98
N ALA A 116 -11.58 15.57 0.26
CA ALA A 116 -12.32 15.18 1.46
C ALA A 116 -13.24 16.30 1.97
N GLY A 117 -13.13 17.51 1.40
CA GLY A 117 -13.95 18.67 1.73
C GLY A 117 -13.26 19.64 2.68
N CYS A 118 -13.98 20.69 3.07
CA CYS A 118 -13.53 21.69 4.03
C CYS A 118 -14.46 21.69 5.23
N GLY A 119 -13.90 21.66 6.44
CA GLY A 119 -14.71 21.61 7.65
C GLY A 119 -13.92 21.30 8.90
N LYS A 120 -14.54 21.57 10.05
CA LYS A 120 -13.93 21.28 11.35
C LYS A 120 -13.83 19.78 11.65
N LYS A 121 -14.65 18.94 11.03
CA LYS A 121 -14.60 17.48 11.18
C LYS A 121 -14.99 16.83 9.86
N GLY A 122 -14.56 15.60 9.65
CA GLY A 122 -15.05 14.81 8.52
C GLY A 122 -14.44 13.42 8.47
N ALA A 123 -15.03 12.61 7.60
CA ALA A 123 -14.61 11.25 7.33
C ALA A 123 -14.82 10.93 5.85
N ILE A 124 -13.89 10.20 5.23
CA ILE A 124 -14.02 9.74 3.85
C ILE A 124 -13.42 8.35 3.70
N LYS A 125 -14.05 7.52 2.85
CA LYS A 125 -13.52 6.24 2.41
C LYS A 125 -12.97 6.40 1.00
N VAL A 126 -11.68 6.08 0.81
CA VAL A 126 -11.04 6.13 -0.51
C VAL A 126 -10.55 4.76 -0.95
N PRO A 127 -10.57 4.48 -2.26
CA PRO A 127 -9.97 3.27 -2.79
C PRO A 127 -8.50 3.16 -2.40
N TRP A 128 -8.05 1.97 -2.04
CA TRP A 128 -6.67 1.69 -1.65
C TRP A 128 -6.12 0.45 -2.37
N GLY A 129 -6.93 -0.60 -2.49
CA GLY A 129 -6.56 -1.80 -3.24
C GLY A 129 -5.40 -2.57 -2.63
N ASN A 130 -4.72 -3.37 -3.46
CA ASN A 130 -3.58 -4.20 -3.08
C ASN A 130 -2.27 -3.39 -3.08
N VAL A 131 -2.19 -2.38 -2.21
CA VAL A 131 -1.03 -1.49 -2.10
C VAL A 131 -0.56 -1.43 -0.65
N ALA A 132 0.76 -1.52 -0.47
CA ALA A 132 1.45 -1.29 0.79
C ALA A 132 1.96 0.16 0.83
N ALA A 133 1.25 1.02 1.57
CA ALA A 133 1.62 2.43 1.64
C ALA A 133 1.22 3.06 2.98
N ASN A 134 1.75 4.24 3.27
CA ASN A 134 1.33 5.02 4.42
C ASN A 134 0.17 5.92 4.04
N LYS A 135 -0.73 6.18 4.99
CA LYS A 135 -1.76 7.20 4.80
C LYS A 135 -1.14 8.58 4.66
N ILE A 136 -1.65 9.38 3.74
CA ILE A 136 -1.18 10.75 3.53
C ILE A 136 -2.39 11.67 3.34
N ILE A 137 -2.34 12.82 4.01
CA ILE A 137 -3.31 13.91 3.84
C ILE A 137 -2.61 15.18 3.41
N LYS A 138 -3.33 16.00 2.64
CA LYS A 138 -2.98 17.37 2.28
C LYS A 138 -3.97 18.30 2.94
N ILE A 139 -3.46 19.33 3.60
CA ILE A 139 -4.23 20.27 4.41
C ILE A 139 -3.99 21.66 3.85
N LYS A 140 -5.05 22.41 3.56
CA LYS A 140 -4.98 23.81 3.16
C LYS A 140 -5.62 24.68 4.22
N GLY A 141 -4.97 25.81 4.50
CA GLY A 141 -5.45 26.82 5.44
C GLY A 141 -4.73 26.76 6.78
N ALA A 142 -4.61 27.91 7.44
CA ALA A 142 -3.99 28.05 8.77
C ALA A 142 -4.82 27.29 9.81
N SER A 143 -4.47 26.04 10.05
CA SER A 143 -5.28 25.12 10.83
C SER A 143 -4.42 24.09 11.55
N LEU A 144 -4.91 23.66 12.71
CA LEU A 144 -4.37 22.54 13.46
C LEU A 144 -5.47 21.49 13.55
N LEU A 145 -5.14 20.25 13.24
CA LEU A 145 -6.08 19.14 13.30
C LEU A 145 -5.44 17.86 13.82
N GLU A 146 -6.31 16.96 14.18
CA GLU A 146 -6.02 15.56 14.41
C GLU A 146 -6.60 14.75 13.27
N TRP A 147 -5.91 13.68 12.85
CA TRP A 147 -6.39 12.78 11.80
C TRP A 147 -5.98 11.33 12.04
N ARG A 148 -6.64 10.37 11.39
CA ARG A 148 -6.26 8.95 11.44
C ARG A 148 -6.54 8.20 10.16
#